data_AF-A0A165NYP5-F1
#
_entry.id   AF-A0A165NYP5-F1
#
_cell.length_a   1.000
_cell.length_b   1.000
_cell.length_c   1.000
_cell.angle_alpha   90.00
_cell.angle_beta   90.00
_cell.angle_gamma   90.00
#
_symmetry.space_group_name_H-M   'P 1'
#
loop_
_entity.id
_entity.type
_entity.pdbx_description
1 polymer ?
#
loop_
_entity_poly.entity_id
_entity_poly.type
_entity_poly.pdbx_seq_one_letter_code
_entity_poly.pdbx_strand_id
1 'polypeptide(L)' 'TVSRCLLKKHAVRRVRDAENAAACLQHPDHSALTNCRCTHCVSAKASFSCPWPHRCFECAQALLDTLPPKWDPQQ' A
#
# COMPACT_ATOMS: atom_id res chain seq x y z
N THR A 1 -6.31 -0.15 -13.35
CA THR A 1 -7.01 -0.26 -12.05
C THR A 1 -6.01 -0.46 -10.94
N VAL A 2 -6.19 0.23 -9.82
CA VAL A 2 -5.26 0.25 -8.67
C VAL A 2 -5.10 -1.15 -8.06
N SER A 3 -6.18 -1.90 -7.91
CA SER A 3 -6.17 -3.28 -7.38
C SER A 3 -5.30 -4.23 -8.23
N ARG A 4 -5.30 -4.07 -9.56
CA ARG A 4 -4.42 -4.83 -10.48
C ARG A 4 -2.95 -4.43 -10.32
N CYS A 5 -2.67 -3.16 -10.04
CA CYS A 5 -1.32 -2.69 -9.74
C CYS A 5 -0.84 -3.28 -8.42
N LEU A 6 -1.70 -3.30 -7.40
CA LEU A 6 -1.41 -3.89 -6.10
C LEU A 6 -1.05 -5.39 -6.22
N LEU A 7 -1.87 -6.15 -6.94
CA LEU A 7 -1.70 -7.60 -7.11
C LEU A 7 -0.52 -7.98 -8.03
N LYS A 8 -0.31 -7.25 -9.13
CA LYS A 8 0.69 -7.61 -10.15
C LYS A 8 2.04 -6.92 -9.97
N LYS A 9 2.04 -5.63 -9.63
CA LYS A 9 3.26 -4.82 -9.52
C LYS A 9 3.80 -4.86 -8.10
N HIS A 10 2.97 -4.51 -7.12
CA HIS A 10 3.35 -4.56 -5.70
C HIS A 10 3.33 -5.97 -5.11
N ALA A 11 2.86 -6.97 -5.88
CA ALA A 11 2.79 -8.37 -5.48
C ALA A 11 2.11 -8.62 -4.13
N VAL A 12 1.14 -7.76 -3.74
CA VAL A 12 0.37 -7.91 -2.51
C VAL A 12 -0.51 -9.14 -2.65
N ARG A 13 -0.12 -10.22 -1.97
CA ARG A 13 -0.83 -11.51 -1.99
C ARG A 13 -1.29 -11.96 -0.62
N ARG A 14 -0.68 -11.41 0.44
CA ARG A 14 -0.99 -11.75 1.83
C ARG A 14 -1.49 -10.50 2.57
N VAL A 15 -2.24 -10.73 3.65
CA VAL A 15 -2.69 -9.66 4.57
C VAL A 15 -1.49 -8.83 5.04
N ARG A 16 -0.39 -9.48 5.43
CA ARG A 16 0.86 -8.82 5.82
C ARG A 16 1.44 -7.89 4.75
N ASP A 17 1.34 -8.24 3.46
CA ASP A 17 1.83 -7.37 2.39
C ASP A 17 0.97 -6.12 2.26
N ALA A 18 -0.35 -6.28 2.44
CA ALA A 18 -1.29 -5.16 2.47
C ALA A 18 -1.06 -4.29 3.71
N GLU A 19 -0.77 -4.86 4.87
CA GLU A 19 -0.41 -4.14 6.10
C GLU A 19 0.86 -3.33 5.92
N ASN A 20 1.92 -3.92 5.38
CA ASN A 20 3.16 -3.20 5.10
C ASN A 20 2.94 -2.04 4.13
N ALA A 21 2.10 -2.25 3.11
CA ALA A 21 1.71 -1.22 2.16
C ALA A 21 0.88 -0.11 2.82
N ALA A 22 -0.06 -0.44 3.69
CA ALA A 22 -0.88 0.51 4.44
C ALA A 22 -0.07 1.27 5.51
N ALA A 23 0.89 0.61 6.16
CA ALA A 23 1.80 1.24 7.13
C ALA A 23 2.62 2.38 6.49
N CYS A 24 2.91 2.28 5.18
CA CYS A 24 3.55 3.37 4.44
C CYS A 24 2.70 4.65 4.46
N LEU A 25 1.36 4.55 4.55
CA LEU A 25 0.47 5.72 4.68
C LEU A 25 0.62 6.44 6.02
N GLN A 26 0.97 5.69 7.07
CA GLN A 26 1.14 6.23 8.42
C GLN A 26 2.57 6.72 8.70
N HIS A 27 3.48 6.57 7.73
CA HIS A 27 4.85 7.02 7.88
C HIS A 27 4.89 8.57 7.95
N PRO A 28 5.67 9.19 8.86
CA PRO A 28 5.71 10.64 9.03
C PRO A 28 6.16 11.39 7.77
N ASP A 29 7.10 10.82 7.00
CA ASP A 29 7.55 11.35 5.70
C ASP A 29 6.57 11.13 4.53
N HIS A 30 5.48 10.40 4.74
CA HIS A 30 4.49 10.16 3.71
C HIS A 30 3.50 11.32 3.61
N SER A 31 3.10 11.63 2.38
CA SER A 31 2.10 12.66 2.08
C SER A 31 1.09 12.14 1.08
N ALA A 32 -0.15 12.62 1.16
CA ALA A 32 -1.20 12.34 0.18
C ALA A 32 -0.96 13.00 -1.19
N LEU A 33 0.21 13.60 -1.38
CA LEU A 33 0.62 14.21 -2.63
C LEU A 33 0.97 13.14 -3.66
N THR A 34 0.61 13.44 -4.90
CA THR A 34 0.90 12.64 -6.10
C THR A 34 2.42 12.43 -6.29
N ASN A 35 3.20 13.41 -5.84
CA ASN A 35 4.64 13.46 -5.83
C ASN A 35 5.25 13.27 -4.44
N CYS A 36 4.62 12.46 -3.60
CA CYS A 36 5.24 12.06 -2.34
C CYS A 36 6.66 11.51 -2.58
N ARG A 37 7.63 12.08 -1.85
CA ARG A 37 9.06 11.73 -1.92
C ARG A 37 9.48 10.78 -0.80
N CYS A 38 8.51 10.17 -0.12
CA CYS A 38 8.76 9.16 0.89
C CYS A 38 9.58 8.00 0.30
N THR A 39 10.45 7.39 1.10
CA THR A 39 11.30 6.25 0.70
C THR A 39 10.49 5.13 0.08
N HIS A 40 9.32 4.82 0.65
CA HIS A 40 8.38 3.80 0.14
C HIS A 40 7.74 4.19 -1.21
N CYS A 41 7.45 5.47 -1.41
CA CYS A 41 6.83 6.00 -2.61
C CYS A 41 7.83 6.03 -3.77
N VAL A 42 9.06 6.43 -3.47
CA VAL A 42 10.18 6.46 -4.40
C VAL A 42 10.59 5.03 -4.77
N SER A 43 10.72 4.14 -3.80
CA SER A 43 11.01 2.72 -4.07
C SER A 43 9.88 2.07 -4.86
N ALA A 44 8.61 2.36 -4.55
CA ALA A 44 7.50 1.82 -5.33
C ALA A 44 7.47 2.34 -6.78
N LYS A 45 7.84 3.60 -7.01
CA LYS A 45 7.99 4.16 -8.36
C LYS A 45 9.19 3.53 -9.09
N ALA A 46 10.32 3.36 -8.42
CA ALA A 46 11.55 2.83 -9.01
C ALA A 46 11.49 1.31 -9.26
N SER A 47 11.07 0.53 -8.26
CA SER A 47 11.06 -0.94 -8.30
C SER A 47 9.84 -1.50 -9.03
N PHE A 48 8.67 -0.86 -8.90
CA PHE A 48 7.41 -1.40 -9.44
C PHE A 48 6.87 -0.58 -10.62
N SER A 49 7.54 0.50 -11.01
CA SER A 49 7.06 1.46 -12.04
C SER A 49 5.60 1.85 -11.78
N CYS A 50 5.25 2.06 -10.51
CA CYS A 50 3.91 2.42 -10.10
C CYS A 50 3.68 3.92 -10.30
N PRO A 51 2.75 4.35 -11.17
CA PRO A 51 2.55 5.78 -11.43
C PRO A 51 1.92 6.50 -10.22
N TRP A 52 1.14 5.79 -9.41
CA TRP A 52 0.39 6.33 -8.28
C TRP A 52 0.47 5.42 -7.05
N PRO A 53 1.63 5.39 -6.37
CA PRO A 53 1.83 4.52 -5.20
C PRO A 53 0.88 4.85 -4.05
N HIS A 54 0.56 6.13 -3.84
CA HIS A 54 -0.41 6.56 -2.82
C HIS A 54 -1.76 5.84 -2.95
N ARG A 55 -2.36 5.86 -4.14
CA ARG A 55 -3.62 5.16 -4.43
C ARG A 55 -3.52 3.66 -4.14
N CYS A 56 -2.37 3.06 -4.45
CA CYS A 56 -2.13 1.64 -4.18
C CYS A 56 -2.13 1.37 -2.68
N PHE A 57 -1.45 2.18 -1.90
CA PHE A 57 -1.44 2.06 -0.45
C PHE A 57 -2.83 2.30 0.17
N GLU A 58 -3.59 3.30 -0.31
CA GLU A 58 -4.99 3.51 0.12
C GLU A 58 -5.86 2.28 -0.18
N CYS A 59 -5.70 1.70 -1.38
CA CYS A 59 -6.42 0.49 -1.75
C CYS A 59 -6.02 -0.70 -0.88
N ALA A 60 -4.77 -0.80 -0.44
CA ALA A 60 -4.32 -1.83 0.50
C ALA A 60 -4.98 -1.62 1.88
N GLN A 61 -5.02 -0.39 2.37
CA GLN A 61 -5.67 -0.05 3.63
C GLN A 61 -7.18 -0.35 3.59
N ALA A 62 -7.86 0.03 2.50
CA ALA A 62 -9.27 -0.30 2.30
C ALA A 62 -9.50 -1.82 2.24
N LEU A 63 -8.57 -2.57 1.66
CA LEU A 63 -8.64 -4.03 1.61
C LEU A 63 -8.51 -4.64 3.01
N LEU A 64 -7.65 -4.07 3.86
CA LEU A 64 -7.55 -4.45 5.28
C LEU A 64 -8.80 -4.07 6.07
N ASP A 65 -9.35 -2.88 5.85
CA ASP A 65 -10.58 -2.41 6.51
C ASP A 65 -11.78 -3.30 6.19
N THR A 66 -11.80 -3.90 4.99
CA THR A 66 -12.82 -4.90 4.61
C THR A 66 -12.58 -6.29 5.20
N LEU A 67 -11.46 -6.55 5.89
CA LEU A 67 -11.22 -7.85 6.49
C LEU A 67 -12.05 -8.02 7.78
N PRO A 68 -12.70 -9.18 7.97
CA PRO A 68 -13.36 -9.49 9.22
C PRO A 68 -12.35 -9.47 10.38
N PRO A 69 -12.77 -9.12 11.61
CA PRO A 69 -11.91 -9.03 12.80
C PRO A 69 -11.17 -10.33 13.15
N LYS A 70 -11.59 -11.47 12.59
CA LYS A 70 -10.88 -12.76 12.72
C LYS A 70 -9.49 -12.76 12.05
N TRP A 71 -9.24 -11.83 11.14
CA TRP A 71 -7.98 -11.68 10.41
C TRP A 71 -7.10 -10.56 10.96
N ASP A 72 -7.50 -9.97 12.09
CA ASP A 72 -6.69 -9.00 12.80
C ASP A 72 -5.51 -9.72 13.49
N PRO A 73 -4.26 -9.47 13.08
CA PRO A 73 -3.10 -10.15 13.66
C PRO A 73 -2.77 -9.68 15.08
N GLN A 74 -3.57 -8.79 15.70
CA GLN A 74 -3.48 -8.45 17.13
C GLN A 74 -4.37 -9.34 18.04
N GLN A 75 -5.04 -10.37 17.51
CA GLN A 75 -5.79 -11.36 18.29
C GLN A 75 -4.93 -12.55 18.72
#